data_AF-A0A519Z035-F1
#
_entry.id   AF-A0A519Z035-F1
#
_cell.length_a   1.000
_cell.length_b   1.000
_cell.length_c   1.000
_cell.angle_alpha   90.00
_cell.angle_beta   90.00
_cell.angle_gamma   90.00
#
_symmetry.space_group_name_H-M   'P 1'
#
loop_
_entity.id
_entity.type
_entity.pdbx_description
1 polymer ?
#
loop_
_entity_poly.entity_id
_entity_poly.type
_entity_poly.pdbx_seq_one_letter_code
_entity_poly.pdbx_strand_id
1 'polypeptide(L)'
;FINMMMEIIKIVIVPILAALLHDYLKTALPARQRVVYSLAGLAAGWLVTLPLGLWAFFERAFTSAELLQAVEIFSFLLAALVVGVLYHQLAKAVAQLDGIMPYISMFGIIYFTAVTTAAGHDNLLRVGFLLFLVAVLHNAAGYFFGYWLGRLFGLDKNSARTVAFEVGLQNGGMASGLAGSMGKLGTVGLPAAVFSPWMNISGSILANYWRRHPVATAPVPTPVAPSAGSVSYS
;
A
#
# COMPACT_ATOMS: atom_id res chain seq x y z
N PHE A 1 12.21 4.01 17.47
CA PHE A 1 12.43 3.79 16.03
C PHE A 1 11.93 2.41 15.60
N ILE A 2 12.46 1.31 16.17
CA ILE A 2 12.04 -0.06 15.81
C ILE A 2 10.52 -0.27 15.91
N ASN A 3 9.88 0.11 17.02
CA ASN A 3 8.42 -0.01 17.16
C ASN A 3 7.63 0.70 16.03
N MET A 4 8.12 1.84 15.52
CA MET A 4 7.45 2.52 14.38
C MET A 4 7.66 1.77 13.07
N MET A 5 8.86 1.21 12.85
CA MET A 5 9.13 0.36 11.69
C MET A 5 8.22 -0.88 11.70
N MET A 6 7.99 -1.46 12.87
CA MET A 6 7.07 -2.59 13.06
C MET A 6 5.64 -2.22 12.65
N GLU A 7 5.15 -1.06 13.09
CA GLU A 7 3.84 -0.56 12.70
C GLU A 7 3.74 -0.30 11.19
N ILE A 8 4.80 0.21 10.56
CA ILE A 8 4.84 0.36 9.09
C ILE A 8 4.69 -1.00 8.40
N ILE A 9 5.37 -2.04 8.88
CA ILE A 9 5.25 -3.40 8.33
C ILE A 9 3.81 -3.90 8.46
N LYS A 10 3.21 -3.75 9.64
CA LYS A 10 1.82 -4.20 9.90
C LYS A 10 0.79 -3.44 9.06
N ILE A 11 0.94 -2.13 8.93
CA ILE A 11 -0.05 -1.28 8.25
C ILE A 11 0.10 -1.32 6.73
N VAL A 12 1.31 -1.51 6.19
CA VAL A 12 1.56 -1.39 4.74
C VAL A 12 2.02 -2.69 4.10
N ILE A 13 3.03 -3.36 4.66
CA ILE A 13 3.58 -4.55 4.01
C ILE A 13 2.57 -5.70 4.05
N VAL A 14 1.91 -5.92 5.19
CA VAL A 14 0.93 -7.02 5.35
C VAL A 14 -0.24 -6.90 4.37
N PRO A 15 -0.94 -5.75 4.23
CA PRO A 15 -2.02 -5.63 3.23
C PRO A 15 -1.53 -5.74 1.78
N ILE A 16 -0.35 -5.20 1.46
CA ILE A 16 0.21 -5.31 0.10
C ILE A 16 0.49 -6.78 -0.23
N LEU A 17 1.09 -7.53 0.69
CA LEU A 17 1.36 -8.96 0.48
C LEU A 17 0.06 -9.76 0.30
N ALA A 18 -0.97 -9.48 1.10
CA ALA A 18 -2.28 -10.11 0.96
C ALA A 18 -2.92 -9.80 -0.40
N ALA A 19 -2.85 -8.55 -0.85
CA ALA A 19 -3.39 -8.12 -2.14
C ALA A 19 -2.64 -8.75 -3.32
N LEU A 20 -1.29 -8.75 -3.28
CA LEU A 20 -0.45 -9.40 -4.29
C LEU A 20 -0.70 -10.90 -4.35
N LEU A 21 -0.93 -11.55 -3.21
CA LEU A 21 -1.27 -12.96 -3.17
C LEU A 21 -2.61 -13.25 -3.85
N HIS A 22 -3.65 -12.45 -3.57
CA HIS A 22 -4.93 -12.57 -4.25
C HIS A 22 -4.77 -12.42 -5.77
N ASP A 23 -4.05 -11.40 -6.21
CA ASP A 23 -3.82 -11.13 -7.63
C ASP A 23 -3.06 -12.29 -8.30
N TYR A 24 -2.00 -12.78 -7.66
CA TYR A 24 -1.26 -13.96 -8.11
C TYR A 24 -2.15 -15.20 -8.25
N LEU A 25 -3.05 -15.43 -7.28
CA LEU A 25 -3.94 -16.60 -7.29
C LEU A 25 -4.94 -16.58 -8.47
N LYS A 26 -5.28 -15.40 -9.01
CA LYS A 26 -6.15 -15.29 -10.20
C LYS A 26 -5.53 -15.92 -11.44
N THR A 27 -4.20 -15.85 -11.59
CA THR A 27 -3.49 -16.34 -12.78
C THR A 27 -2.66 -17.59 -12.53
N ALA A 28 -2.56 -18.05 -11.28
CA ALA A 28 -1.73 -19.18 -10.90
C ALA A 28 -2.27 -20.53 -11.42
N LEU A 29 -1.34 -21.41 -11.83
CA LEU A 29 -1.65 -22.80 -12.20
C LEU A 29 -2.23 -23.58 -11.00
N PRO A 30 -3.11 -24.58 -11.23
CA PRO A 30 -3.75 -25.35 -10.15
C PRO A 30 -2.75 -26.01 -9.18
N ALA A 31 -1.61 -26.50 -9.69
CA ALA A 31 -0.56 -27.08 -8.85
C ALA A 31 0.02 -26.05 -7.87
N ARG A 32 0.24 -24.80 -8.31
CA ARG A 32 0.78 -23.72 -7.48
C ARG A 32 -0.27 -23.21 -6.48
N GLN A 33 -1.54 -23.14 -6.89
CA GLN A 33 -2.64 -22.80 -5.98
C GLN A 33 -2.74 -23.78 -4.82
N ARG A 34 -2.62 -25.10 -5.08
CA ARG A 34 -2.62 -26.12 -4.01
C ARG A 34 -1.51 -25.90 -3.00
N VAL A 35 -0.29 -25.60 -3.45
CA VAL A 35 0.84 -25.28 -2.56
C VAL A 35 0.52 -24.07 -1.68
N VAL A 36 0.01 -22.99 -2.28
CA VAL A 36 -0.37 -21.78 -1.52
C VAL A 36 -1.46 -22.09 -0.49
N TYR A 37 -2.48 -22.88 -0.85
CA TYR A 37 -3.54 -23.27 0.10
C TYR A 37 -3.02 -24.14 1.23
N SER A 38 -2.10 -25.07 0.96
CA SER A 38 -1.46 -25.87 2.01
C SER A 38 -0.64 -24.98 2.97
N LEU A 39 0.13 -24.04 2.44
CA LEU A 39 0.89 -23.08 3.25
C LEU A 39 -0.05 -22.18 4.08
N ALA A 40 -1.14 -21.70 3.48
CA ALA A 40 -2.14 -20.90 4.18
C ALA A 40 -2.85 -21.70 5.29
N GLY A 41 -3.10 -22.99 5.08
CA GLY A 41 -3.63 -23.88 6.11
C GLY A 41 -2.68 -24.02 7.32
N LEU A 42 -1.38 -24.21 7.06
CA LEU A 42 -0.36 -24.24 8.12
C LEU A 42 -0.25 -22.89 8.84
N ALA A 43 -0.25 -21.79 8.09
CA ALA A 43 -0.24 -20.43 8.62
C ALA A 43 -1.47 -20.15 9.51
N ALA A 44 -2.66 -20.58 9.08
CA ALA A 44 -3.87 -20.47 9.88
C ALA A 44 -3.77 -21.28 11.17
N GLY A 45 -3.22 -22.50 11.12
CA GLY A 45 -2.95 -23.31 12.31
C GLY A 45 -2.00 -22.62 13.29
N TRP A 46 -0.90 -22.03 12.80
CA TRP A 46 0.00 -21.21 13.61
C TRP A 46 -0.75 -20.05 14.27
N LEU A 47 -1.51 -19.26 13.51
CA LEU A 47 -2.22 -18.09 14.02
C LEU A 47 -3.29 -18.43 15.06
N VAL A 48 -3.99 -19.55 14.89
CA VAL A 48 -5.01 -20.01 15.84
C VAL A 48 -4.40 -20.46 17.16
N THR A 49 -3.19 -21.04 17.13
CA THR A 49 -2.52 -21.50 18.36
C THR A 49 -1.94 -20.36 19.21
N LEU A 50 -1.62 -19.20 18.61
CA LEU A 50 -1.14 -18.01 19.33
C LEU A 50 -2.04 -17.60 20.51
N PRO A 51 -3.33 -17.28 20.32
CA PRO A 51 -4.22 -16.91 21.43
C PRO A 51 -4.56 -18.09 22.35
N LEU A 52 -4.40 -19.34 21.92
CA LEU A 52 -4.65 -20.53 22.74
C LEU A 52 -3.54 -20.85 23.75
N GLY A 53 -2.51 -19.99 23.84
CA GLY A 53 -1.46 -20.09 24.83
C GLY A 53 -0.04 -20.14 24.25
N LEU A 54 0.11 -20.27 22.92
CA LEU A 54 1.43 -20.23 22.29
C LEU A 54 2.10 -18.85 22.44
N TRP A 55 1.32 -17.76 22.40
CA TRP A 55 1.86 -16.43 22.68
C TRP A 55 2.36 -16.29 24.13
N ALA A 56 1.55 -16.73 25.10
CA ALA A 56 1.95 -16.73 26.51
C ALA A 56 3.18 -17.62 26.78
N PHE A 57 3.34 -18.71 26.01
CA PHE A 57 4.55 -19.51 26.02
C PHE A 57 5.75 -18.70 25.53
N PHE A 58 5.65 -17.99 24.40
CA PHE A 58 6.73 -17.15 23.89
C PHE A 58 7.11 -16.02 24.86
N GLU A 59 6.13 -15.36 25.49
CA GLU A 59 6.39 -14.33 26.51
C GLU A 59 7.19 -14.87 27.71
N ARG A 60 6.99 -16.14 28.07
CA ARG A 60 7.72 -16.80 29.14
C ARG A 60 9.09 -17.33 28.68
N ALA A 61 9.17 -17.83 27.44
CA ALA A 61 10.36 -18.45 26.88
C ALA A 61 11.40 -17.43 26.40
N PHE A 62 10.95 -16.29 25.88
CA PHE A 62 11.82 -15.24 25.35
C PHE A 62 11.94 -14.08 26.33
N THR A 63 13.14 -13.88 26.86
CA THR A 63 13.47 -12.75 27.74
C THR A 63 13.84 -11.49 26.98
N SER A 64 14.21 -11.60 25.70
CA SER A 64 14.55 -10.49 24.82
C SER A 64 13.32 -9.97 24.06
N ALA A 65 13.12 -8.65 24.06
CA ALA A 65 12.02 -8.00 23.36
C ALA A 65 12.11 -8.19 21.83
N GLU A 66 13.33 -8.34 21.29
CA GLU A 66 13.60 -8.49 19.87
C GLU A 66 13.06 -9.81 19.31
N LEU A 67 13.19 -10.91 20.07
CA LEU A 67 12.66 -12.22 19.67
C LEU A 67 11.12 -12.23 19.66
N LEU A 68 10.49 -11.59 20.65
CA LEU A 68 9.03 -11.44 20.68
C LEU A 68 8.54 -10.62 19.48
N GLN A 69 9.24 -9.53 19.15
CA GLN A 69 8.93 -8.73 17.98
C GLN A 69 9.12 -9.55 16.68
N ALA A 70 10.17 -10.35 16.56
CA ALA A 70 10.37 -11.21 15.39
C ALA A 70 9.22 -12.21 15.19
N VAL A 71 8.76 -12.84 16.28
CA VAL A 71 7.59 -13.74 16.25
C VAL A 71 6.32 -12.98 15.88
N GLU A 72 6.14 -11.76 16.39
CA GLU A 72 5.02 -10.90 16.03
C GLU A 72 5.01 -10.61 14.52
N ILE A 73 6.12 -10.13 13.93
CA ILE A 73 6.22 -9.86 12.48
C ILE A 73 5.94 -11.13 11.68
N PHE A 74 6.57 -12.23 12.05
CA PHE A 74 6.39 -13.50 11.37
C PHE A 74 4.91 -13.88 11.33
N SER A 75 4.22 -13.73 12.46
CA SER A 75 2.78 -13.97 12.57
C SER A 75 1.98 -13.01 11.69
N PHE A 76 2.33 -11.72 11.62
CA PHE A 76 1.70 -10.77 10.71
C PHE A 76 1.92 -11.11 9.22
N LEU A 77 3.09 -11.60 8.83
CA LEU A 77 3.36 -12.07 7.46
C LEU A 77 2.55 -13.33 7.13
N LEU A 78 2.41 -14.26 8.08
CA LEU A 78 1.52 -15.41 7.94
C LEU A 78 0.05 -14.99 7.86
N ALA A 79 -0.35 -13.95 8.61
CA ALA A 79 -1.69 -13.39 8.51
C ALA A 79 -1.96 -12.81 7.12
N ALA A 80 -0.98 -12.15 6.49
CA ALA A 80 -1.11 -11.69 5.10
C ALA A 80 -1.42 -12.85 4.14
N LEU A 81 -0.75 -14.00 4.33
CA LEU A 81 -0.98 -15.20 3.53
C LEU A 81 -2.41 -15.74 3.70
N VAL A 82 -2.85 -15.87 4.95
CA VAL A 82 -4.21 -16.36 5.27
C VAL A 82 -5.27 -15.41 4.74
N VAL A 83 -5.13 -14.10 5.01
CA VAL A 83 -6.08 -13.07 4.56
C VAL A 83 -6.14 -13.01 3.03
N GLY A 84 -5.00 -13.07 2.33
CA GLY A 84 -4.98 -13.05 0.87
C GLY A 84 -5.70 -14.27 0.26
N VAL A 85 -5.52 -15.47 0.82
CA VAL A 85 -6.27 -16.67 0.39
C VAL A 85 -7.76 -16.55 0.72
N LEU A 86 -8.12 -16.12 1.93
CA LEU A 86 -9.52 -15.96 2.34
C LEU A 86 -10.22 -14.92 1.45
N TYR A 87 -9.59 -13.79 1.18
CA TYR A 87 -10.10 -12.77 0.29
C TYR A 87 -10.27 -13.32 -1.14
N HIS A 88 -9.30 -14.09 -1.64
CA HIS A 88 -9.41 -14.73 -2.95
C HIS A 88 -10.61 -15.66 -3.05
N GLN A 89 -10.82 -16.49 -2.04
CA GLN A 89 -11.96 -17.41 -1.98
C GLN A 89 -13.29 -16.64 -1.88
N LEU A 90 -13.33 -15.55 -1.10
CA LEU A 90 -14.49 -14.68 -0.99
C LEU A 90 -14.78 -13.97 -2.32
N ALA A 91 -13.77 -13.48 -3.03
CA ALA A 91 -13.91 -12.84 -4.33
C ALA A 91 -14.42 -13.80 -5.42
N LYS A 92 -14.15 -15.10 -5.30
CA LYS A 92 -14.74 -16.13 -6.17
C LYS A 92 -16.20 -16.44 -5.80
N ALA A 93 -16.55 -16.34 -4.52
CA ALA A 93 -17.90 -16.62 -4.04
C ALA A 93 -18.87 -15.44 -4.28
N VAL A 94 -18.36 -14.20 -4.14
CA VAL A 94 -19.13 -12.96 -4.28
C VAL A 94 -18.75 -12.29 -5.59
N ALA A 95 -19.64 -12.38 -6.57
CA ALA A 95 -19.47 -11.66 -7.83
C ALA A 95 -19.29 -10.15 -7.57
N GLN A 96 -18.36 -9.53 -8.30
CA GLN A 96 -18.05 -8.09 -8.23
C GLN A 96 -17.37 -7.58 -6.95
N LEU A 97 -16.91 -8.45 -6.04
CA LEU A 97 -16.21 -8.01 -4.83
C LEU A 97 -15.01 -7.08 -5.14
N ASP A 98 -14.18 -7.46 -6.12
CA ASP A 98 -13.06 -6.65 -6.57
C ASP A 98 -13.49 -5.30 -7.17
N GLY A 99 -14.68 -5.22 -7.77
CA GLY A 99 -15.25 -3.98 -8.31
C GLY A 99 -15.78 -3.03 -7.23
N ILE A 100 -16.16 -3.55 -6.06
CA ILE A 100 -16.64 -2.77 -4.91
C ILE A 100 -15.48 -2.30 -4.03
N MET A 101 -14.33 -2.99 -4.05
CA MET A 101 -13.17 -2.70 -3.22
C MET A 101 -12.65 -1.23 -3.30
N PRO A 102 -12.65 -0.56 -4.46
CA PRO A 102 -12.31 0.86 -4.54
C PRO A 102 -13.23 1.75 -3.69
N TYR A 103 -14.53 1.46 -3.64
CA TYR A 103 -15.50 2.21 -2.83
C TYR A 103 -15.30 1.97 -1.34
N ILE A 104 -15.01 0.72 -0.94
CA ILE A 104 -14.67 0.38 0.45
C ILE A 104 -13.41 1.15 0.88
N SER A 105 -12.40 1.18 0.02
CA SER A 105 -11.15 1.92 0.29
C SER A 105 -11.40 3.43 0.42
N MET A 106 -12.21 4.00 -0.47
CA MET A 106 -12.60 5.41 -0.42
C MET A 106 -13.36 5.75 0.87
N PHE A 107 -14.30 4.89 1.27
CA PHE A 107 -15.01 5.03 2.55
C PHE A 107 -14.04 4.99 3.73
N GLY A 108 -13.08 4.06 3.73
CA GLY A 108 -12.05 3.96 4.77
C GLY A 108 -11.23 5.24 4.92
N ILE A 109 -10.77 5.83 3.80
CA ILE A 109 -10.01 7.09 3.82
C ILE A 109 -10.87 8.23 4.40
N ILE A 110 -12.14 8.34 3.98
CA ILE A 110 -13.06 9.36 4.50
C ILE A 110 -13.27 9.17 6.01
N TYR A 111 -13.51 7.93 6.43
CA TYR A 111 -13.69 7.58 7.84
C TYR A 111 -12.48 7.95 8.70
N PHE A 112 -11.27 7.53 8.31
CA PHE A 112 -10.05 7.85 9.04
C PHE A 112 -9.75 9.34 9.07
N THR A 113 -10.02 10.04 7.96
CA THR A 113 -9.88 11.51 7.89
C THR A 113 -10.84 12.19 8.86
N ALA A 114 -12.10 11.75 8.91
CA ALA A 114 -13.11 12.29 9.82
C ALA A 114 -12.74 12.05 11.29
N VAL A 115 -12.36 10.82 11.65
CA VAL A 115 -11.95 10.47 13.03
C VAL A 115 -10.74 11.29 13.47
N THR A 116 -9.73 11.42 12.61
CA THR A 116 -8.51 12.19 12.92
C THR A 116 -8.81 13.68 13.06
N THR A 117 -9.67 14.21 12.19
CA THR A 117 -10.14 15.61 12.24
C THR A 117 -10.92 15.87 13.52
N ALA A 118 -11.84 14.97 13.90
CA ALA A 118 -12.61 15.07 15.13
C ALA A 118 -11.71 15.02 16.38
N ALA A 119 -10.75 14.09 16.41
CA ALA A 119 -9.79 13.96 17.51
C ALA A 119 -8.88 15.20 17.67
N GLY A 120 -8.61 15.93 16.59
CA GLY A 120 -7.75 17.12 16.60
C GLY A 120 -8.47 18.44 16.35
N HIS A 121 -9.80 18.49 16.52
CA HIS A 121 -10.64 19.65 16.19
C HIS A 121 -10.07 20.99 16.67
N ASP A 122 -9.78 21.11 17.97
CA ASP A 122 -9.32 22.36 18.56
C ASP A 122 -7.93 22.79 18.05
N ASN A 123 -7.06 21.81 17.78
CA ASN A 123 -5.75 22.07 17.18
C ASN A 123 -5.91 22.50 15.71
N LEU A 124 -6.81 21.85 14.96
CA LEU A 124 -7.09 22.19 13.58
C LEU A 124 -7.67 23.61 13.46
N LEU A 125 -8.52 24.06 14.39
CA LEU A 125 -8.98 25.44 14.41
C LEU A 125 -7.86 26.46 14.62
N ARG A 126 -6.82 26.10 15.38
CA ARG A 126 -5.68 26.97 15.68
C ARG A 126 -4.66 27.02 14.55
N VAL A 127 -4.32 25.88 13.95
CA VAL A 127 -3.20 25.76 12.99
C VAL A 127 -3.60 25.25 11.60
N GLY A 128 -4.89 24.99 11.36
CA GLY A 128 -5.36 24.32 10.14
C GLY A 128 -5.05 25.06 8.85
N PHE A 129 -5.12 26.39 8.84
CA PHE A 129 -4.71 27.18 7.68
C PHE A 129 -3.23 26.97 7.33
N LEU A 130 -2.35 26.99 8.34
CA LEU A 130 -0.93 26.75 8.14
C LEU A 130 -0.67 25.30 7.69
N LEU A 131 -1.36 24.32 8.29
CA LEU A 131 -1.28 22.92 7.87
C LEU A 131 -1.68 22.74 6.41
N PHE A 132 -2.74 23.40 5.97
CA PHE A 132 -3.18 23.37 4.58
C PHE A 132 -2.13 23.97 3.65
N LEU A 133 -1.58 25.14 3.98
CA LEU A 133 -0.53 25.78 3.17
C LEU A 133 0.71 24.88 3.05
N VAL A 134 1.14 24.29 4.17
CA VAL A 134 2.27 23.36 4.18
C VAL A 134 1.95 22.10 3.36
N ALA A 135 0.74 21.56 3.47
CA ALA A 135 0.32 20.40 2.67
C ALA A 135 0.38 20.69 1.16
N VAL A 136 -0.09 21.88 0.74
CA VAL A 136 -0.03 22.35 -0.65
C VAL A 136 1.42 22.42 -1.12
N LEU A 137 2.29 23.09 -0.37
CA LEU A 137 3.69 23.27 -0.72
C LEU A 137 4.44 21.93 -0.75
N HIS A 138 4.25 21.07 0.24
CA HIS A 138 4.90 19.75 0.32
C HIS A 138 4.50 18.85 -0.84
N ASN A 139 3.21 18.81 -1.17
CA ASN A 139 2.68 18.03 -2.29
C ASN A 139 3.17 18.56 -3.64
N ALA A 140 3.12 19.88 -3.84
CA ALA A 140 3.62 20.52 -5.06
C ALA A 140 5.14 20.32 -5.24
N ALA A 141 5.91 20.42 -4.15
CA ALA A 141 7.33 20.12 -4.14
C ALA A 141 7.58 18.65 -4.52
N GLY A 142 6.79 17.72 -3.99
CA GLY A 142 6.86 16.30 -4.37
C GLY A 142 6.65 16.07 -5.87
N TYR A 143 5.61 16.69 -6.45
CA TYR A 143 5.38 16.62 -7.90
C TYR A 143 6.53 17.24 -8.70
N PHE A 144 6.99 18.43 -8.28
CA PHE A 144 8.04 19.16 -8.97
C PHE A 144 9.36 18.39 -8.95
N PHE A 145 9.86 18.03 -7.76
CA PHE A 145 11.13 17.33 -7.63
C PHE A 145 11.05 15.91 -8.19
N GLY A 146 9.95 15.18 -7.98
CA GLY A 146 9.77 13.85 -8.57
C GLY A 146 9.85 13.89 -10.10
N TYR A 147 9.20 14.86 -10.75
CA TYR A 147 9.29 15.02 -12.20
C TYR A 147 10.70 15.41 -12.65
N TRP A 148 11.24 16.50 -12.11
CA TRP A 148 12.48 17.10 -12.63
C TRP A 148 13.71 16.27 -12.29
N LEU A 149 13.78 15.63 -11.12
CA LEU A 149 14.85 14.70 -10.81
C LEU A 149 14.75 13.46 -11.71
N GLY A 150 13.55 12.91 -11.93
CA GLY A 150 13.37 11.83 -12.89
C GLY A 150 13.88 12.18 -14.29
N ARG A 151 13.58 13.39 -14.77
CA ARG A 151 14.10 13.91 -16.04
C ARG A 151 15.61 14.11 -16.04
N LEU A 152 16.19 14.59 -14.93
CA LEU A 152 17.63 14.77 -14.77
C LEU A 152 18.39 13.43 -14.84
N PHE A 153 17.81 12.37 -14.29
CA PHE A 153 18.36 11.01 -14.35
C PHE A 153 18.01 10.25 -15.65
N GLY A 154 17.47 10.93 -16.67
CA GLY A 154 17.28 10.36 -18.00
C GLY A 154 15.97 9.59 -18.20
N LEU A 155 15.03 9.61 -17.24
CA LEU A 155 13.71 9.00 -17.45
C LEU A 155 12.93 9.75 -18.53
N ASP A 156 12.22 9.01 -19.39
CA ASP A 156 11.30 9.60 -20.37
C ASP A 156 10.16 10.37 -19.67
N LYS A 157 9.40 11.17 -20.43
CA LYS A 157 8.37 12.04 -19.83
C LYS A 157 7.26 11.25 -19.13
N ASN A 158 6.88 10.06 -19.60
CA ASN A 158 5.84 9.28 -18.94
C ASN A 158 6.38 8.69 -17.64
N SER A 159 7.57 8.10 -17.65
CA SER A 159 8.22 7.61 -16.43
C SER A 159 8.43 8.73 -15.40
N ALA A 160 8.87 9.92 -15.83
CA ALA A 160 9.02 11.07 -14.94
C ALA A 160 7.67 11.58 -14.36
N ARG A 161 6.57 11.52 -15.13
CA ARG A 161 5.22 11.82 -14.62
C ARG A 161 4.78 10.80 -13.56
N THR A 162 5.10 9.52 -13.75
CA THR A 162 4.86 8.49 -12.74
C THR A 162 5.64 8.78 -11.47
N VAL A 163 6.95 9.05 -11.57
CA VAL A 163 7.77 9.39 -10.38
C VAL A 163 7.25 10.63 -9.67
N ALA A 164 6.78 11.65 -10.39
CA ALA A 164 6.13 12.81 -9.79
C ALA A 164 4.93 12.40 -8.92
N PHE A 165 4.05 11.53 -9.43
CA PHE A 165 2.92 11.02 -8.65
C PHE A 165 3.38 10.19 -7.45
N GLU A 166 4.33 9.27 -7.60
CA GLU A 166 4.84 8.43 -6.50
C GLU A 166 5.48 9.26 -5.37
N VAL A 167 6.16 10.36 -5.71
CA VAL A 167 6.79 11.24 -4.70
C VAL A 167 5.77 12.20 -4.07
N GLY A 168 4.86 12.75 -4.88
CA GLY A 168 3.88 13.74 -4.41
C GLY A 168 2.65 13.15 -3.72
N LEU A 169 2.24 11.93 -4.07
CA LEU A 169 1.11 11.23 -3.48
C LEU A 169 1.59 10.28 -2.37
N GLN A 170 1.46 10.69 -1.11
CA GLN A 170 1.89 9.89 0.03
C GLN A 170 0.74 9.05 0.64
N ASN A 171 1.07 8.00 1.37
CA ASN A 171 0.06 7.21 2.06
C ASN A 171 -0.38 7.90 3.37
N GLY A 172 -1.43 8.72 3.28
CA GLY A 172 -2.01 9.40 4.44
C GLY A 172 -2.60 8.44 5.49
N GLY A 173 -3.07 7.26 5.08
CA GLY A 173 -3.56 6.23 6.01
C GLY A 173 -2.47 5.69 6.94
N MET A 174 -1.27 5.42 6.40
CA MET A 174 -0.11 5.01 7.19
C MET A 174 0.28 6.11 8.19
N ALA A 175 0.31 7.37 7.75
CA ALA A 175 0.66 8.50 8.61
C ALA A 175 -0.33 8.68 9.78
N SER A 176 -1.63 8.61 9.51
CA SER A 176 -2.66 8.65 10.57
C SER A 176 -2.60 7.42 11.48
N GLY A 177 -2.37 6.22 10.95
CA GLY A 177 -2.23 4.99 11.73
C GLY A 177 -1.05 5.04 12.70
N LEU A 178 0.11 5.54 12.25
CA LEU A 178 1.29 5.76 13.09
C LEU A 178 1.04 6.83 14.16
N ALA A 179 0.36 7.93 13.82
CA ALA A 179 -0.02 8.94 14.81
C ALA A 179 -0.97 8.35 15.87
N GLY A 180 -1.86 7.45 15.46
CA GLY A 180 -2.75 6.69 16.35
C GLY A 180 -2.00 5.78 17.30
N SER A 181 -1.03 4.99 16.83
CA SER A 181 -0.24 4.09 17.69
C SER A 181 0.62 4.84 18.71
N MET A 182 0.98 6.09 18.40
CA MET A 182 1.66 6.99 19.33
C MET A 182 0.73 7.69 20.35
N GLY A 183 -0.60 7.51 20.24
CA GLY A 183 -1.59 8.25 21.03
C GLY A 183 -1.67 9.74 20.68
N LYS A 184 -1.17 10.13 19.49
CA LYS A 184 -1.03 11.53 19.04
C LYS A 184 -1.88 11.84 17.81
N LEU A 185 -2.99 11.12 17.64
CA LEU A 185 -3.87 11.26 16.47
C LEU A 185 -4.34 12.70 16.26
N GLY A 186 -4.80 13.37 17.32
CA GLY A 186 -5.31 14.75 17.28
C GLY A 186 -4.24 15.85 17.15
N THR A 187 -2.95 15.50 17.03
CA THR A 187 -1.85 16.47 16.83
C THR A 187 -1.00 16.08 15.64
N VAL A 188 -0.26 14.97 15.73
CA VAL A 188 0.66 14.48 14.70
C VAL A 188 -0.10 13.83 13.53
N GLY A 189 -1.35 13.41 13.73
CA GLY A 189 -2.22 12.88 12.67
C GLY A 189 -2.89 13.97 11.82
N LEU A 190 -3.01 15.20 12.32
CA LEU A 190 -3.68 16.29 11.61
C LEU A 190 -3.07 16.63 10.25
N PRO A 191 -1.73 16.67 10.06
CA PRO A 191 -1.14 16.86 8.74
C PRO A 191 -1.66 15.82 7.73
N ALA A 192 -1.76 14.55 8.10
CA ALA A 192 -2.25 13.50 7.21
C ALA A 192 -3.75 13.66 6.89
N ALA A 193 -4.57 14.10 7.86
CA ALA A 193 -5.99 14.38 7.65
C ALA A 193 -6.24 15.55 6.70
N VAL A 194 -5.38 16.58 6.69
CA VAL A 194 -5.46 17.71 5.75
C VAL A 194 -4.83 17.35 4.39
N PHE A 195 -3.70 16.64 4.42
CA PHE A 195 -2.97 16.27 3.21
C PHE A 195 -3.75 15.29 2.35
N SER A 196 -4.44 14.30 2.94
CA SER A 196 -5.12 13.23 2.19
C SER A 196 -6.20 13.76 1.23
N PRO A 197 -7.15 14.64 1.65
CA PRO A 197 -8.08 15.26 0.70
C PRO A 197 -7.36 16.12 -0.35
N TRP A 198 -6.38 16.94 0.08
CA TRP A 198 -5.66 17.82 -0.82
C TRP A 198 -4.93 17.08 -1.95
N MET A 199 -4.16 16.04 -1.60
CA MET A 199 -3.38 15.27 -2.57
C MET A 199 -4.26 14.53 -3.61
N ASN A 200 -5.48 14.14 -3.23
CA ASN A 200 -6.45 13.54 -4.15
C ASN A 200 -6.99 14.59 -5.14
N ILE A 201 -7.28 15.80 -4.66
CA ILE A 201 -7.72 16.93 -5.50
C ILE A 201 -6.60 17.36 -6.44
N SER A 202 -5.42 17.68 -5.90
CA SER A 202 -4.28 18.15 -6.70
C SER A 202 -3.78 17.08 -7.68
N GLY A 203 -3.74 15.82 -7.25
CA GLY A 203 -3.41 14.68 -8.11
C GLY A 203 -4.38 14.53 -9.27
N SER A 204 -5.70 14.66 -9.01
CA SER A 204 -6.73 14.60 -10.06
C SER A 204 -6.61 15.76 -11.06
N ILE A 205 -6.32 16.97 -10.58
CA ILE A 205 -6.08 18.15 -11.42
C ILE A 205 -4.87 17.91 -12.32
N LEU A 206 -3.74 17.46 -11.76
CA LEU A 206 -2.51 17.21 -12.49
C LEU A 206 -2.65 16.06 -13.51
N ALA A 207 -3.34 14.98 -13.12
CA ALA A 207 -3.63 13.86 -14.00
C ALA A 207 -4.49 14.30 -15.20
N ASN A 208 -5.53 15.10 -14.95
CA ASN A 208 -6.36 15.65 -16.02
C ASN A 208 -5.57 16.60 -16.93
N TYR A 209 -4.68 17.42 -16.37
CA TYR A 209 -3.79 18.27 -17.15
C TYR A 209 -2.88 17.44 -18.08
N TRP A 210 -2.21 16.41 -17.56
CA TRP A 210 -1.33 15.56 -18.37
C TRP A 210 -2.07 14.68 -19.37
N ARG A 211 -3.30 14.27 -19.07
CA ARG A 211 -4.17 13.58 -20.03
C ARG A 211 -4.44 14.43 -21.27
N ARG A 212 -4.57 15.75 -21.10
CA ARG A 212 -4.75 16.71 -22.20
C ARG A 212 -3.44 17.05 -22.95
N HIS A 213 -2.29 16.62 -22.42
CA HIS A 213 -0.97 16.84 -22.99
C HIS A 213 -0.24 15.50 -23.18
N PRO A 214 -0.69 14.65 -24.11
CA PRO A 214 -0.09 13.35 -24.36
C PRO A 214 1.37 13.52 -24.82
N VAL A 215 2.24 12.64 -24.32
CA VAL A 215 3.63 12.54 -24.77
C VAL A 215 3.62 11.70 -26.04
N ALA A 216 4.27 12.17 -27.10
CA ALA A 216 4.46 11.36 -28.31
C ALA A 216 5.19 10.07 -27.92
N THR A 217 4.53 8.93 -28.12
CA THR A 217 5.12 7.61 -27.91
C THR A 217 6.19 7.38 -28.97
N ALA A 218 7.39 6.96 -28.56
CA ALA A 218 8.34 6.38 -29.48
C ALA A 218 7.69 5.16 -30.16
N PRO A 219 7.98 4.87 -31.45
CA PRO A 219 7.42 3.71 -32.12
C PRO A 219 7.71 2.44 -31.30
N VAL A 220 6.68 1.64 -31.05
CA VAL A 220 6.87 0.30 -30.48
C VAL A 220 7.81 -0.46 -31.43
N PRO A 221 8.94 -1.02 -30.95
CA PRO A 221 9.79 -1.84 -31.81
C PRO A 221 8.95 -2.95 -32.41
N THR A 222 8.86 -2.98 -33.74
CA THR A 222 8.19 -4.06 -34.47
C THR A 222 8.77 -5.38 -33.99
N PRO A 223 7.94 -6.38 -33.61
CA PRO A 223 8.44 -7.70 -33.28
C PRO A 223 9.33 -8.18 -34.42
N VAL A 224 10.58 -8.49 -34.11
CA VAL A 224 11.50 -9.07 -35.09
C VAL A 224 10.86 -10.39 -35.51
N ALA A 225 10.42 -10.48 -36.77
CA ALA A 225 9.85 -11.70 -37.32
C ALA A 225 10.87 -12.83 -37.10
N PRO A 226 10.45 -14.01 -36.61
CA PRO A 226 11.37 -15.13 -36.44
C PRO A 226 12.04 -15.40 -37.79
N SER A 227 13.37 -15.34 -37.81
CA SER A 227 14.16 -15.69 -38.98
C SER A 227 13.71 -17.08 -39.44
N ALA A 228 13.27 -17.19 -40.69
CA ALA A 228 12.95 -18.46 -41.33
C ALA A 228 14.24 -19.30 -41.45
N GLY A 229 14.61 -19.95 -40.35
CA GLY A 229 15.61 -21.00 -40.33
C GLY A 229 14.99 -22.22 -40.97
N SER A 230 15.43 -22.55 -42.18
CA SER A 230 15.13 -23.79 -42.87
C SER A 230 15.53 -24.98 -41.99
N VAL A 231 14.55 -25.61 -41.34
CA VAL A 231 14.74 -26.93 -40.75
C VAL A 231 14.69 -27.93 -41.91
N SER A 232 15.86 -28.19 -42.50
CA SER A 232 16.08 -29.32 -43.39
C SER A 232 16.11 -30.58 -42.54
N TYR A 233 15.00 -31.33 -42.51
CA TYR A 233 15.04 -32.73 -42.09
C TYR A 233 15.58 -33.54 -43.27
N SER A 234 16.78 -34.07 -43.10
CA SER A 234 17.34 -35.17 -43.90
C SER A 234 17.40 -36.41 -43.02
#